data_AF-A0A1Q3WY25-F1
#
_entry.id   AF-A0A1Q3WY25-F1
#
_cell.length_a   1.000
_cell.length_b   1.000
_cell.length_c   1.000
_cell.angle_alpha   90.00
_cell.angle_beta   90.00
_cell.angle_gamma   90.00
#
_symmetry.space_group_name_H-M   'P 1'
#
loop_
_entity.id
_entity.type
_entity.pdbx_description
1 polymer ?
#
loop_
_entity_poly.entity_id
_entity_poly.type
_entity_poly.pdbx_seq_one_letter_code
_entity_poly.pdbx_strand_id
1 'polypeptide(L)'
;MSREHDLKVEVLDSLKQSMPGCFGSEDGIFAGHPADEKRAKELRRIATDKGISLNEVLQIAQEYMQRKNYIKEHIEEQMTEIRKFFSKKLQ
;
A
#
# COMPACT_ATOMS: atom_id res chain seq x y z
N MET A 1 20.64 -11.35 13.65
CA MET A 1 19.24 -11.03 13.35
C MET A 1 18.49 -12.33 13.12
N SER A 2 17.24 -12.43 13.53
CA SER A 2 16.47 -13.68 13.46
C SER A 2 15.85 -13.88 12.07
N ARG A 3 15.76 -15.13 11.59
CA ARG A 3 15.19 -15.49 10.28
C ARG A 3 13.81 -14.87 9.99
N GLU A 4 12.98 -14.70 11.02
CA GLU A 4 11.66 -14.09 10.90
C GLU A 4 11.71 -12.59 10.58
N HIS A 5 12.69 -11.88 11.12
CA HIS A 5 12.90 -10.46 10.83
C HIS A 5 13.29 -10.26 9.37
N ASP A 6 14.21 -11.08 8.87
CA ASP A 6 14.70 -10.97 7.49
C ASP A 6 13.58 -11.26 6.48
N LEU A 7 12.74 -12.27 6.75
CA LEU A 7 11.54 -12.56 5.96
C LEU A 7 10.54 -11.40 5.94
N LYS A 8 10.36 -10.71 7.09
CA LYS A 8 9.44 -9.56 7.15
C LYS A 8 9.97 -8.38 6.33
N VAL A 9 11.28 -8.12 6.37
CA VAL A 9 11.91 -7.07 5.55
C VAL A 9 11.73 -7.36 4.06
N GLU A 10 11.98 -8.59 3.62
CA GLU A 10 11.77 -8.99 2.21
C GLU A 10 10.32 -8.79 1.76
N VAL A 11 9.34 -9.12 2.62
CA VAL A 11 7.93 -8.89 2.34
C VAL A 11 7.64 -7.39 2.22
N LEU A 12 8.12 -6.56 3.14
CA LEU A 12 7.91 -5.11 3.08
C LEU A 12 8.50 -4.50 1.81
N ASP A 13 9.66 -4.97 1.36
CA ASP A 13 10.27 -4.49 0.11
C ASP A 13 9.47 -4.93 -1.13
N SER A 14 8.93 -6.15 -1.13
CA SER A 14 8.00 -6.60 -2.16
C SER A 14 6.71 -5.75 -2.21
N LEU A 15 6.16 -5.39 -1.05
CA LEU A 15 4.99 -4.51 -0.96
C LEU A 15 5.31 -3.10 -1.50
N LYS A 16 6.48 -2.53 -1.17
CA LYS A 16 6.94 -1.24 -1.72
C LYS A 16 7.03 -1.25 -3.24
N GLN A 17 7.52 -2.33 -3.82
CA GLN A 17 7.60 -2.48 -5.28
C GLN A 17 6.23 -2.62 -5.95
N SER A 18 5.27 -3.23 -5.24
CA SER A 18 3.91 -3.48 -5.75
C SER A 18 2.97 -2.28 -5.56
N MET A 19 3.23 -1.43 -4.56
CA MET A 19 2.39 -0.29 -4.20
C MET A 19 2.06 0.67 -5.37
N PRO A 20 3.01 1.06 -6.25
CA PRO A 20 2.72 1.95 -7.37
C PRO A 20 1.63 1.42 -8.31
N GLY A 21 1.53 0.10 -8.47
CA GLY A 21 0.49 -0.51 -9.32
C GLY A 21 -0.93 -0.39 -8.75
N CYS A 22 -1.09 0.07 -7.51
CA CYS A 22 -2.40 0.30 -6.92
C CYS A 22 -2.96 1.69 -7.24
N PHE A 23 -2.24 2.52 -7.99
CA PHE A 23 -2.63 3.89 -8.33
C PHE A 23 -2.75 4.06 -9.85
N GLY A 24 -3.69 4.91 -10.27
CA GLY A 24 -3.77 5.36 -11.66
C GLY A 24 -2.48 6.09 -12.07
N SER A 25 -1.99 5.81 -13.28
CA SER A 25 -0.72 6.36 -13.78
C SER A 25 -0.77 7.85 -14.08
N GLU A 26 -1.95 8.37 -14.41
CA GLU A 26 -2.17 9.77 -14.79
C GLU A 26 -2.63 10.64 -13.61
N ASP A 27 -3.62 10.16 -12.86
CA ASP A 27 -4.28 10.90 -11.78
C ASP A 27 -3.74 10.59 -10.39
N GLY A 28 -3.00 9.50 -10.23
CA GLY A 28 -2.53 9.04 -8.92
C GLY A 28 -3.68 8.65 -7.97
N ILE A 29 -4.84 8.26 -8.49
CA ILE A 29 -5.98 7.82 -7.67
C ILE A 29 -5.79 6.36 -7.26
N PHE A 30 -5.91 6.10 -5.96
CA PHE A 30 -5.81 4.75 -5.41
C PHE A 30 -7.02 3.90 -5.81
N ALA A 31 -6.75 2.72 -6.37
CA ALA A 31 -7.77 1.76 -6.79
C ALA A 31 -8.86 2.36 -7.71
N GLY A 32 -8.51 3.41 -8.47
CA GLY A 32 -9.45 4.16 -9.32
C GLY A 32 -9.95 3.39 -10.53
N HIS A 33 -9.16 2.42 -11.02
CA HIS A 33 -9.54 1.54 -12.12
C HIS A 33 -9.67 0.07 -11.68
N PRO A 34 -10.45 -0.76 -12.42
CA PRO A 34 -10.59 -2.19 -12.10
C PRO A 34 -9.26 -2.95 -11.97
N ALA A 35 -8.25 -2.57 -12.77
CA ALA A 35 -6.92 -3.17 -12.69
C ALA A 35 -6.17 -2.76 -11.40
N ASP A 36 -6.27 -1.50 -11.01
CA ASP A 36 -5.66 -0.95 -9.79
C ASP A 36 -6.32 -1.57 -8.55
N GLU A 37 -7.64 -1.67 -8.54
CA GLU A 37 -8.39 -2.30 -7.46
C GLU A 37 -8.04 -3.79 -7.33
N LYS A 38 -7.87 -4.52 -8.46
CA LYS A 38 -7.42 -5.91 -8.45
C LYS A 38 -6.03 -6.04 -7.83
N ARG A 39 -5.10 -5.15 -8.17
CA ARG A 39 -3.75 -5.12 -7.59
C ARG A 39 -3.79 -4.77 -6.10
N ALA A 40 -4.61 -3.82 -5.68
CA ALA A 40 -4.81 -3.47 -4.27
C ALA A 40 -5.39 -4.64 -3.46
N LYS A 41 -6.35 -5.39 -4.02
CA LYS A 41 -6.91 -6.59 -3.39
C LYS A 41 -5.84 -7.66 -3.16
N GLU A 42 -4.97 -7.87 -4.14
CA GLU A 42 -3.87 -8.83 -4.04
C GLU A 42 -2.82 -8.37 -3.02
N LEU A 43 -2.43 -7.09 -3.05
CA LEU A 43 -1.51 -6.51 -2.08
C LEU A 43 -2.04 -6.65 -0.64
N ARG A 44 -3.34 -6.41 -0.44
CA ARG A 44 -4.00 -6.63 0.87
C ARG A 44 -3.97 -8.10 1.28
N ARG A 45 -4.21 -9.03 0.35
CA ARG A 45 -4.13 -10.47 0.63
C ARG A 45 -2.72 -10.86 1.09
N ILE A 46 -1.69 -10.44 0.35
CA ILE A 46 -0.29 -10.71 0.70
C ILE A 46 0.05 -10.11 2.07
N ALA A 47 -0.34 -8.86 2.33
CA ALA A 47 -0.11 -8.21 3.61
C ALA A 47 -0.76 -8.98 4.77
N THR A 48 -2.02 -9.43 4.61
CA THR A 48 -2.72 -10.25 5.61
C THR A 48 -2.02 -11.59 5.83
N ASP A 49 -1.71 -12.32 4.74
CA ASP A 49 -1.10 -13.65 4.79
C ASP A 49 0.31 -13.62 5.42
N LYS A 50 1.00 -12.48 5.34
CA LYS A 50 2.36 -12.27 5.87
C LYS A 50 2.39 -11.55 7.21
N GLY A 51 1.24 -11.25 7.81
CA GLY A 51 1.17 -10.58 9.11
C GLY A 51 1.71 -9.16 9.10
N ILE A 52 1.59 -8.46 7.96
CA ILE A 52 1.92 -7.05 7.84
C ILE A 52 0.76 -6.23 8.42
N SER A 53 1.09 -5.30 9.31
CA SER A 53 0.11 -4.45 9.99
C SER A 53 -0.48 -3.39 9.06
N LEU A 54 -1.64 -2.84 9.44
CA LEU A 54 -2.23 -1.71 8.72
C LEU A 54 -1.25 -0.52 8.63
N ASN A 55 -0.58 -0.19 9.73
CA ASN A 55 0.34 0.95 9.80
C ASN A 55 1.53 0.81 8.84
N GLU A 56 2.08 -0.40 8.68
CA GLU A 56 3.18 -0.65 7.74
C GLU A 56 2.75 -0.42 6.30
N VAL A 57 1.54 -0.87 5.92
CA VAL A 57 0.99 -0.61 4.58
C VAL A 57 0.73 0.88 4.37
N LEU A 58 0.18 1.57 5.37
CA LEU A 58 -0.06 3.01 5.31
C LEU A 58 1.24 3.80 5.14
N GLN A 59 2.29 3.42 5.85
CA GLN A 59 3.60 4.04 5.71
C GLN A 59 4.16 3.85 4.29
N ILE A 60 4.10 2.63 3.74
CA ILE A 60 4.56 2.35 2.37
C ILE A 60 3.80 3.21 1.35
N ALA A 61 2.48 3.33 1.50
CA ALA A 61 1.65 4.15 0.62
C ALA A 61 2.00 5.64 0.72
N GLN A 62 2.17 6.15 1.94
CA GLN A 62 2.52 7.54 2.17
C GLN A 62 3.91 7.87 1.60
N GLU A 63 4.91 7.01 1.84
CA GLU A 63 6.26 7.16 1.29
C GLU A 63 6.24 7.16 -0.24
N TYR A 64 5.45 6.29 -0.87
CA TYR A 64 5.28 6.28 -2.33
C TYR A 64 4.76 7.61 -2.85
N MET A 65 3.67 8.13 -2.28
CA MET A 65 3.06 9.38 -2.74
C MET A 65 3.96 10.60 -2.49
N GLN A 66 4.67 10.62 -1.36
CA GLN A 66 5.69 11.64 -1.08
C GLN A 66 6.82 11.61 -2.11
N ARG A 67 7.33 10.43 -2.48
CA ARG A 67 8.36 10.28 -3.54
C ARG A 67 7.86 10.70 -4.92
N LYS A 68 6.55 10.59 -5.16
CA LYS A 68 5.90 11.10 -6.38
C LYS A 68 5.65 12.62 -6.36
N ASN A 69 5.97 13.31 -5.26
CA ASN A 69 5.71 14.73 -5.05
C ASN A 69 4.23 15.10 -5.23
N TYR A 70 3.31 14.22 -4.84
CA TYR A 70 1.89 14.58 -4.78
C TYR A 70 1.65 15.67 -3.75
N ILE A 71 0.71 16.58 -4.05
CA ILE A 71 0.34 17.66 -3.13
C ILE A 71 -0.31 17.09 -1.88
N LYS A 72 -0.23 17.85 -0.78
CA LYS A 72 -0.67 17.40 0.54
C LYS A 72 -2.14 16.99 0.55
N GLU A 73 -3.00 17.80 -0.08
CA GLU A 73 -4.44 17.57 -0.15
C GLU A 73 -4.76 16.23 -0.84
N HIS A 74 -4.07 15.95 -1.95
CA HIS A 74 -4.21 14.68 -2.67
C HIS A 74 -3.73 13.50 -1.81
N ILE A 75 -2.59 13.65 -1.12
CA ILE A 75 -2.09 12.62 -0.21
C ILE A 75 -3.13 12.31 0.89
N GLU A 76 -3.71 13.32 1.52
CA GLU A 76 -4.70 13.15 2.59
C GLU A 76 -5.97 12.43 2.10
N GLU A 77 -6.45 12.79 0.91
CA GLU A 77 -7.57 12.12 0.25
C GLU A 77 -7.26 10.64 -0.01
N GLN A 78 -6.14 10.35 -0.68
CA GLN A 78 -5.77 8.98 -1.01
C GLN A 78 -5.49 8.15 0.25
N MET A 79 -4.85 8.72 1.27
CA MET A 79 -4.60 8.01 2.54
C MET A 79 -5.89 7.62 3.26
N THR A 80 -6.96 8.41 3.13
CA THR A 80 -8.27 8.08 3.69
C THR A 80 -8.86 6.83 3.02
N GLU A 81 -8.84 6.78 1.69
CA GLU A 81 -9.35 5.63 0.94
C GLU A 81 -8.48 4.37 1.13
N ILE A 82 -7.16 4.52 1.15
CA ILE A 82 -6.23 3.43 1.44
C ILE A 82 -6.50 2.84 2.82
N ARG A 83 -6.63 3.69 3.85
CA ARG A 83 -6.92 3.23 5.22
C ARG A 83 -8.23 2.44 5.27
N LYS A 84 -9.29 2.98 4.67
CA LYS A 84 -10.60 2.31 4.60
C LYS A 84 -10.55 1.00 3.82
N PHE A 85 -9.71 0.92 2.79
CA PHE A 85 -9.55 -0.29 1.98
C PHE A 85 -8.82 -1.40 2.75
N PHE A 86 -7.71 -1.09 3.42
CA PHE A 86 -6.86 -2.07 4.10
C PHE A 86 -7.38 -2.47 5.49
N SER A 87 -8.07 -1.58 6.21
CA SER A 87 -8.67 -1.88 7.53
C SER A 87 -9.75 -2.96 7.50
N LYS A 88 -10.26 -3.33 6.30
CA LYS A 88 -11.19 -4.45 6.13
C LYS A 88 -10.59 -5.81 6.50
N LYS A 89 -9.25 -5.94 6.47
CA LYS A 89 -8.55 -7.20 6.77
C LYS A 89 -7.31 -7.05 7.65
N LEU A 90 -6.73 -5.85 7.70
CA LEU A 90 -5.57 -5.55 8.54
C LEU A 90 -6.03 -4.84 9.81
N GLN A 91 -5.39 -5.17 10.94
CA GLN A 91 -5.55 -4.47 12.22
C GLN A 91 -4.39 -3.50 12.44
#